data_AF-A0A852TV87-F1
#
_entry.id   AF-A0A852TV87-F1
#
_cell.length_a   1.000
_cell.length_b   1.000
_cell.length_c   1.000
_cell.angle_alpha   90.00
_cell.angle_beta   90.00
_cell.angle_gamma   90.00
#
_symmetry.space_group_name_H-M   'P 1'
#
loop_
_entity.id
_entity.type
_entity.pdbx_description
1 polymer ?
#
loop_
_entity_poly.entity_id
_entity_poly.type
_entity_poly.pdbx_seq_one_letter_code
_entity_poly.pdbx_strand_id
1 'polypeptide(L)'
;MAERVLDGRYRLVEKLGTGGMGEVWKGTDERLDRPIAVKLVRPDLVDTDDTVARFHREARVTARLAGHPNIVILHDYGNHDDSVYAVMELVAGRTLNAVLRERGALPIGLIADWGAQICAGLAAAHAAGIVHRDVKPGNLMLAGDGSAAGAPGTEGTVKVLDFGIAGFHEAVVQSRRLTRTGDLIGTPLYMSPEQVQCRPADVAGDLYSLGTILYQMLTGRPPFQASEPLAVLRMHLMERPRPPEELRDGIPAGLRALVLELLAKSPEQRPGSAGTVRDRLLSAAGAASGGASPPDATTVPARPAPTRRLTEPVPASLAPGRRRELIRRLDDIEARAEEGYLATAAQELRSLLHELAEVYGPEHPETLKARRRHAYLSGKGGYPAHAAELFGELVPDLERVYGRQHPETLTARYYLATNAGRAGRHAEAARVHRELLPDLVAAHGPDAGRVLLTRLHLAFDIGESGDHRRAVAMLEELVPDLERVLGPDDSTALTARHYRAAYTGYAGDPAGAARQYHELLADHVRIHGAAHAQSAKIRARLSEWQDRAR
;
A
#
# COMPACT_ATOMS: atom_id res chain seq x y z
N MET A 1 21.24 -25.74 2.93
CA MET A 1 19.81 -25.37 3.08
C MET A 1 19.00 -26.42 2.34
N ALA A 2 17.90 -26.91 2.89
CA ALA A 2 17.11 -27.96 2.25
C ALA A 2 16.58 -27.46 0.89
N GLU A 3 16.76 -28.26 -0.16
CA GLU A 3 16.31 -27.97 -1.52
C GLU A 3 14.78 -28.05 -1.55
N ARG A 4 14.10 -26.92 -1.78
CA ARG A 4 12.62 -26.86 -1.76
C ARG A 4 12.09 -27.16 -3.16
N VAL A 5 11.53 -28.35 -3.32
CA VAL A 5 10.91 -28.81 -4.58
C VAL A 5 9.40 -28.94 -4.39
N LEU A 6 8.63 -28.20 -5.19
CA LEU A 6 7.17 -28.27 -5.16
C LEU A 6 6.69 -29.39 -6.09
N ASP A 7 5.78 -30.22 -5.58
CA ASP A 7 5.16 -31.34 -6.31
C ASP A 7 6.16 -32.29 -6.99
N GLY A 8 7.37 -32.40 -6.42
CA GLY A 8 8.47 -33.19 -6.99
C GLY A 8 8.88 -32.79 -8.41
N ARG A 9 8.59 -31.55 -8.83
CA ARG A 9 8.83 -31.06 -10.21
C ARG A 9 9.43 -29.66 -10.28
N TYR A 10 8.97 -28.75 -9.44
CA TYR A 10 9.38 -27.34 -9.53
C TYR A 10 10.39 -27.03 -8.43
N ARG A 11 11.66 -27.00 -8.82
CA ARG A 11 12.75 -26.68 -7.89
C ARG A 11 12.85 -25.17 -7.73
N LEU A 12 12.76 -24.68 -6.50
CA LEU A 12 12.97 -23.27 -6.20
C LEU A 12 14.47 -23.00 -6.05
N VAL A 13 14.98 -22.02 -6.80
CA VAL A 13 16.42 -21.74 -6.91
C VAL A 13 16.77 -20.44 -6.19
N GLU A 14 16.07 -19.36 -6.50
CA GLU A 14 16.40 -18.02 -6.03
C GLU A 14 15.11 -17.24 -5.74
N LYS A 15 15.03 -16.59 -4.58
CA LYS A 15 13.88 -15.76 -4.25
C LYS A 15 13.97 -14.44 -5.02
N LEU A 16 12.99 -14.15 -5.88
CA LEU A 16 12.92 -12.93 -6.68
C LEU A 16 12.27 -11.77 -5.92
N GLY A 17 11.38 -12.06 -4.96
CA GLY A 17 10.75 -11.04 -4.14
C GLY A 17 9.71 -11.58 -3.17
N THR A 18 9.23 -10.70 -2.29
CA THR A 18 8.09 -10.95 -1.39
C THR A 18 7.09 -9.81 -1.57
N GLY A 19 5.81 -10.12 -1.66
CA GLY A 19 4.72 -9.15 -1.66
C GLY A 19 3.67 -9.49 -0.61
N GLY A 20 2.63 -8.64 -0.50
CA GLY A 20 1.54 -8.83 0.47
C GLY A 20 0.81 -10.17 0.38
N MET A 21 0.87 -10.84 -0.78
CA MET A 21 0.23 -12.13 -1.03
C MET A 21 1.17 -13.33 -0.87
N GLY A 22 2.48 -13.13 -0.77
CA GLY A 22 3.46 -14.20 -0.63
C GLY A 22 4.74 -13.97 -1.40
N GLU A 23 5.41 -15.04 -1.80
CA GLU A 23 6.78 -15.01 -2.30
C GLU A 23 6.82 -15.34 -3.79
N VAL A 24 7.72 -14.69 -4.53
CA VAL A 24 8.00 -15.05 -5.92
C VAL A 24 9.42 -15.57 -5.98
N TRP A 25 9.58 -16.73 -6.61
CA TRP A 25 10.83 -17.46 -6.73
C TRP A 25 11.14 -17.70 -8.20
N LYS A 26 12.41 -17.60 -8.57
CA LYS A 26 12.96 -18.22 -9.75
C LYS A 26 13.13 -19.70 -9.45
N GLY A 27 12.69 -20.54 -10.37
CA GLY A 27 12.83 -21.97 -10.26
C GLY A 27 13.14 -22.63 -11.60
N THR A 28 13.25 -23.94 -11.55
CA THR A 28 13.41 -24.79 -12.73
C THR A 28 12.28 -25.82 -12.74
N ASP A 29 11.60 -25.94 -13.88
CA ASP A 29 10.72 -27.08 -14.14
C ASP A 29 11.60 -28.27 -14.54
N GLU A 30 11.82 -29.20 -13.61
CA GLU A 30 12.75 -30.33 -13.79
C GLU A 30 12.33 -31.30 -14.89
N ARG A 31 11.03 -31.32 -15.26
CA ARG A 31 10.54 -32.18 -16.34
C ARG A 31 10.78 -31.59 -17.72
N LEU A 32 10.66 -30.26 -17.84
CA LEU A 32 10.80 -29.55 -19.10
C LEU A 32 12.17 -28.86 -19.26
N ASP A 33 13.02 -28.96 -18.24
CA ASP A 33 14.35 -28.33 -18.15
C ASP A 33 14.34 -26.85 -18.60
N ARG A 34 13.43 -26.07 -18.00
CA ARG A 34 13.29 -24.65 -18.33
C ARG A 34 13.18 -23.77 -17.08
N PRO A 35 13.68 -22.52 -17.15
CA PRO A 35 13.48 -21.56 -16.07
C PRO A 35 12.02 -21.14 -15.98
N ILE A 36 11.55 -20.96 -14.75
CA ILE A 36 10.18 -20.55 -14.41
C ILE A 36 10.19 -19.53 -13.28
N ALA A 37 9.12 -18.75 -13.18
CA ALA A 37 8.80 -18.00 -11.97
C ALA A 37 7.70 -18.76 -11.20
N VAL A 38 7.83 -18.87 -9.89
CA VAL A 38 6.87 -19.54 -9.02
C VAL A 38 6.40 -18.56 -7.96
N LYS A 39 5.12 -18.24 -7.96
CA LYS A 39 4.48 -17.44 -6.92
C LYS A 39 3.85 -18.36 -5.89
N LEU A 40 4.36 -18.33 -4.67
CA LEU A 40 3.83 -19.01 -3.49
C LEU A 40 2.93 -18.04 -2.72
N VAL A 41 1.68 -18.41 -2.49
CA VAL A 41 0.77 -17.63 -1.66
C VAL A 41 1.00 -17.99 -0.18
N ARG A 42 0.96 -17.01 0.72
CA ARG A 42 1.17 -17.25 2.16
C ARG A 42 0.08 -18.17 2.73
N PRO A 43 0.42 -19.12 3.62
CA PRO A 43 -0.55 -19.96 4.31
C PRO A 43 -1.65 -19.15 5.02
N ASP A 44 -1.27 -18.04 5.70
CA ASP A 44 -2.19 -17.18 6.45
C ASP A 44 -3.29 -16.49 5.61
N LEU A 45 -3.16 -16.55 4.29
CA LEU A 45 -4.14 -16.03 3.34
C LEU A 45 -5.05 -17.14 2.81
N VAL A 46 -4.56 -18.38 2.84
CA VAL A 46 -5.26 -19.60 2.43
C VAL A 46 -5.98 -20.17 3.67
N ASP A 47 -6.98 -19.43 4.17
CA ASP A 47 -7.64 -19.73 5.46
C ASP A 47 -8.84 -20.70 5.32
N THR A 48 -9.31 -20.97 4.09
CA THR A 48 -10.48 -21.84 3.82
C THR A 48 -10.39 -22.58 2.48
N ASP A 49 -11.09 -23.71 2.35
CA ASP A 49 -11.24 -24.46 1.10
C ASP A 49 -11.85 -23.59 -0.03
N ASP A 50 -12.71 -22.63 0.30
CA ASP A 50 -13.31 -21.69 -0.64
C ASP A 50 -12.27 -20.76 -1.28
N THR A 51 -11.25 -20.36 -0.51
CA THR A 51 -10.16 -19.51 -0.98
C THR A 51 -9.26 -20.25 -1.95
N VAL A 52 -8.97 -21.53 -1.69
CA VAL A 52 -8.25 -22.43 -2.60
C VAL A 52 -9.05 -22.65 -3.88
N ALA A 53 -10.36 -22.94 -3.77
CA ALA A 53 -11.24 -23.15 -4.92
C ALA A 53 -11.36 -21.90 -5.81
N ARG A 54 -11.35 -20.70 -5.21
CA ARG A 54 -11.31 -19.42 -5.94
C ARG A 54 -10.00 -19.24 -6.68
N PHE A 55 -8.87 -19.49 -6.01
CA PHE A 55 -7.55 -19.44 -6.63
C PHE A 55 -7.46 -20.31 -7.88
N HIS A 56 -7.85 -21.59 -7.76
CA HIS A 56 -7.85 -22.51 -8.91
C HIS A 56 -8.75 -22.03 -10.05
N ARG A 57 -9.90 -21.45 -9.72
CA ARG A 57 -10.83 -20.91 -10.72
C ARG A 57 -10.21 -19.74 -11.46
N GLU A 58 -9.64 -18.78 -10.74
CA GLU A 58 -9.00 -17.58 -11.31
C GLU A 58 -7.77 -17.98 -12.15
N ALA A 59 -6.90 -18.82 -11.61
CA ALA A 59 -5.74 -19.38 -12.31
C ALA A 59 -6.16 -20.09 -13.61
N ARG A 60 -7.22 -20.90 -13.60
CA ARG A 60 -7.71 -21.59 -14.80
C ARG A 60 -8.23 -20.63 -15.87
N VAL A 61 -8.88 -19.52 -15.50
CA VAL A 61 -9.31 -18.53 -16.49
C VAL A 61 -8.10 -17.77 -17.02
N THR A 62 -7.14 -17.39 -16.17
CA THR A 62 -5.89 -16.72 -16.58
C THR A 62 -5.06 -17.58 -17.53
N ALA A 63 -5.00 -18.90 -17.33
CA ALA A 63 -4.31 -19.83 -18.23
C ALA A 63 -4.86 -19.81 -19.67
N ARG A 64 -6.13 -19.42 -19.88
CA ARG A 64 -6.72 -19.27 -21.22
C ARG A 64 -6.19 -18.06 -21.99
N LEU A 65 -5.56 -17.11 -21.29
CA LEU A 65 -4.92 -15.94 -21.88
C LEU A 65 -3.47 -16.24 -22.34
N ALA A 66 -2.99 -17.47 -22.14
CA ALA A 66 -1.69 -17.90 -22.60
C ALA A 66 -1.54 -17.67 -24.11
N GLY A 67 -0.43 -17.04 -24.50
CA GLY A 67 -0.13 -16.70 -25.89
C GLY A 67 -0.40 -15.24 -26.26
N HIS A 68 -1.09 -14.45 -25.42
CA HIS A 68 -1.17 -13.01 -25.66
C HIS A 68 0.19 -12.33 -25.35
N PRO A 69 0.75 -11.50 -26.25
CA PRO A 69 2.11 -10.96 -26.11
C PRO A 69 2.27 -10.08 -24.85
N ASN A 70 1.21 -9.39 -24.44
CA ASN A 70 1.22 -8.48 -23.30
C ASN A 70 0.71 -9.08 -21.98
N ILE A 71 0.62 -10.41 -21.88
CA ILE A 71 0.18 -11.11 -20.66
C ILE A 71 1.25 -12.14 -20.29
N VAL A 72 1.58 -12.23 -19.00
CA VAL A 72 2.47 -13.30 -18.51
C VAL A 72 1.80 -14.66 -18.67
N ILE A 73 2.53 -15.64 -19.17
CA ILE A 73 1.98 -16.98 -19.35
C ILE A 73 1.96 -17.69 -17.98
N LEU A 74 0.77 -18.13 -17.57
CA LEU A 74 0.61 -19.07 -16.47
C LEU A 74 0.78 -20.49 -17.01
N HIS A 75 1.86 -21.16 -16.62
CA HIS A 75 2.19 -22.52 -17.06
C HIS A 75 1.47 -23.60 -16.27
N ASP A 76 1.36 -23.41 -14.95
CA ASP A 76 0.73 -24.39 -14.06
C ASP A 76 0.28 -23.73 -12.76
N TYR A 77 -0.51 -24.44 -11.96
CA TYR A 77 -0.84 -24.06 -10.59
C TYR A 77 -1.10 -25.31 -9.75
N GLY A 78 -0.88 -25.22 -8.45
CA GLY A 78 -1.10 -26.36 -7.57
C GLY A 78 -1.10 -26.00 -6.10
N ASN A 79 -1.14 -27.04 -5.27
CA ASN A 79 -1.16 -26.94 -3.82
C ASN A 79 0.10 -27.61 -3.27
N HIS A 80 0.68 -27.02 -2.23
CA HIS A 80 1.84 -27.58 -1.54
C HIS A 80 1.74 -27.20 -0.06
N ASP A 81 1.66 -28.23 0.79
CA ASP A 81 1.33 -28.08 2.21
C ASP A 81 0.04 -27.24 2.40
N ASP A 82 0.05 -26.27 3.32
CA ASP A 82 -1.05 -25.35 3.59
C ASP A 82 -1.05 -24.11 2.67
N SER A 83 -0.57 -24.24 1.43
CA SER A 83 -0.41 -23.11 0.50
C SER A 83 -0.71 -23.47 -0.94
N VAL A 84 -0.99 -22.46 -1.74
CA VAL A 84 -1.17 -22.57 -3.19
C VAL A 84 -0.02 -21.90 -3.92
N TYR A 85 0.31 -22.41 -5.11
CA TYR A 85 1.36 -21.87 -5.96
C TYR A 85 0.90 -21.71 -7.41
N ALA A 86 1.46 -20.72 -8.09
CA ALA A 86 1.29 -20.47 -9.52
C ALA A 86 2.66 -20.50 -10.20
N VAL A 87 2.81 -21.32 -11.24
CA VAL A 87 4.01 -21.43 -12.07
C VAL A 87 3.81 -20.61 -13.33
N MET A 88 4.68 -19.63 -13.55
CA MET A 88 4.58 -18.62 -14.59
C MET A 88 5.84 -18.57 -15.44
N GLU A 89 5.72 -17.97 -16.62
CA GLU A 89 6.84 -17.54 -17.44
C GLU A 89 7.80 -16.66 -16.61
N LEU A 90 9.09 -16.99 -16.64
CA LEU A 90 10.11 -16.11 -16.09
C LEU A 90 10.41 -14.99 -17.10
N VAL A 91 9.81 -13.82 -16.89
CA VAL A 91 10.06 -12.65 -17.75
C VAL A 91 11.42 -12.06 -17.43
N ALA A 92 12.36 -12.13 -18.38
CA ALA A 92 13.63 -11.43 -18.28
C ALA A 92 13.43 -9.95 -18.62
N GLY A 93 13.60 -9.07 -17.64
CA GLY A 93 13.36 -7.65 -17.83
C GLY A 93 13.27 -6.85 -16.54
N ARG A 94 12.71 -5.65 -16.63
CA ARG A 94 12.56 -4.72 -15.50
C ARG A 94 11.10 -4.35 -15.30
N THR A 95 10.69 -4.18 -14.06
CA THR A 95 9.35 -3.65 -13.76
C THR A 95 9.25 -2.19 -14.20
N LEU A 96 8.06 -1.75 -14.61
CA LEU A 96 7.80 -0.34 -14.91
C LEU A 96 8.09 0.54 -13.69
N ASN A 97 7.87 0.03 -12.47
CA ASN A 97 8.24 0.70 -11.24
C ASN A 97 9.74 1.06 -11.19
N ALA A 98 10.61 0.09 -11.50
CA ALA A 98 12.06 0.31 -11.52
C ALA A 98 12.49 1.31 -12.60
N VAL A 99 11.78 1.33 -13.74
CA VAL A 99 12.04 2.25 -14.86
C VAL A 99 11.62 3.67 -14.51
N LEU A 100 10.44 3.84 -13.92
CA LEU A 100 9.93 5.16 -13.49
C LEU A 100 10.77 5.75 -12.37
N ARG A 101 11.29 4.92 -11.46
CA ARG A 101 12.23 5.37 -10.42
C ARG A 101 13.53 5.92 -11.01
N GLU A 102 14.05 5.31 -12.08
CA GLU A 102 15.31 5.73 -12.71
C GLU A 102 15.14 6.91 -13.66
N ARG A 103 14.17 6.85 -14.57
CA ARG A 103 13.99 7.82 -15.65
C ARG A 103 13.05 8.97 -15.28
N GLY A 104 12.20 8.80 -14.27
CA GLY A 104 11.14 9.76 -13.96
C GLY A 104 10.11 9.85 -15.09
N ALA A 105 9.91 11.05 -15.63
CA ALA A 105 8.98 11.28 -16.74
C ALA A 105 9.52 10.68 -18.06
N LEU A 106 8.66 10.02 -18.83
CA LEU A 106 9.04 9.29 -20.04
C LEU A 106 8.74 10.07 -21.34
N PRO A 107 9.43 9.82 -22.46
CA PRO A 107 9.05 10.35 -23.77
C PRO A 107 7.62 10.00 -24.17
N ILE A 108 6.89 10.95 -24.78
CA ILE A 108 5.46 10.77 -25.13
C ILE A 108 5.22 9.55 -26.04
N GLY A 109 6.13 9.30 -26.99
CA GLY A 109 6.06 8.13 -27.86
C GLY A 109 6.10 6.80 -27.09
N LEU A 110 6.99 6.69 -26.09
CA LEU A 110 7.07 5.50 -25.22
C LEU A 110 5.85 5.36 -24.32
N ILE A 111 5.32 6.48 -23.79
CA ILE A 111 4.10 6.46 -22.98
C ILE A 111 2.92 5.92 -23.77
N ALA A 112 2.78 6.35 -25.03
CA ALA A 112 1.72 5.89 -25.90
C ALA A 112 1.88 4.43 -26.30
N ASP A 113 3.09 4.01 -26.67
CA ASP A 113 3.38 2.61 -27.03
C ASP A 113 3.18 1.66 -25.84
N TRP A 114 3.87 1.89 -24.72
CA TRP A 114 3.73 1.05 -23.54
C TRP A 114 2.31 1.09 -22.96
N GLY A 115 1.69 2.26 -22.94
CA GLY A 115 0.28 2.41 -22.55
C GLY A 115 -0.66 1.59 -23.43
N ALA A 116 -0.45 1.60 -24.76
CA ALA A 116 -1.22 0.81 -25.71
C ALA A 116 -1.01 -0.70 -25.52
N GLN A 117 0.22 -1.13 -25.25
CA GLN A 117 0.55 -2.53 -24.94
C GLN A 117 -0.12 -3.02 -23.64
N ILE A 118 -0.12 -2.19 -22.58
CA ILE A 118 -0.83 -2.49 -21.32
C ILE A 118 -2.33 -2.61 -21.59
N CYS A 119 -2.90 -1.66 -22.36
CA CYS A 119 -4.31 -1.69 -22.74
C CYS A 119 -4.67 -2.94 -23.55
N ALA A 120 -3.79 -3.42 -24.43
CA ALA A 120 -4.02 -4.65 -25.18
C ALA A 120 -4.13 -5.88 -24.25
N GLY A 121 -3.22 -5.99 -23.26
CA GLY A 121 -3.29 -7.04 -22.25
C GLY A 121 -4.56 -6.95 -21.39
N LEU A 122 -4.91 -5.77 -20.90
CA LEU A 122 -6.13 -5.55 -20.12
C LEU A 122 -7.39 -5.86 -20.94
N ALA A 123 -7.46 -5.41 -22.21
CA ALA A 123 -8.60 -5.68 -23.09
C ALA A 123 -8.81 -7.18 -23.33
N ALA A 124 -7.73 -7.94 -23.53
CA ALA A 124 -7.81 -9.39 -23.70
C ALA A 124 -8.32 -10.08 -22.41
N ALA A 125 -7.84 -9.64 -21.24
CA ALA A 125 -8.32 -10.15 -19.95
C ALA A 125 -9.80 -9.81 -19.71
N HIS A 126 -10.21 -8.56 -19.95
CA HIS A 126 -11.60 -8.11 -19.81
C HIS A 126 -12.54 -8.88 -20.73
N ALA A 127 -12.12 -9.15 -21.98
CA ALA A 127 -12.89 -9.96 -22.92
C ALA A 127 -13.06 -11.42 -22.48
N ALA A 128 -12.11 -11.95 -21.70
CA ALA A 128 -12.22 -13.27 -21.06
C ALA A 128 -12.98 -13.25 -19.71
N GLY A 129 -13.53 -12.10 -19.31
CA GLY A 129 -14.24 -11.92 -18.04
C GLY A 129 -13.33 -11.81 -16.81
N ILE A 130 -12.04 -11.50 -17.00
CA ILE A 130 -11.08 -11.30 -15.92
C ILE A 130 -10.86 -9.81 -15.71
N VAL A 131 -11.05 -9.34 -14.48
CA VAL A 131 -10.66 -7.99 -14.03
C VAL A 131 -9.38 -8.12 -13.20
N HIS A 132 -8.39 -7.25 -13.42
CA HIS A 132 -7.09 -7.37 -12.78
C HIS A 132 -7.11 -6.94 -11.31
N ARG A 133 -7.74 -5.80 -10.99
CA ARG A 133 -7.94 -5.25 -9.63
C ARG A 133 -6.67 -4.84 -8.85
N ASP A 134 -5.49 -4.90 -9.45
CA ASP A 134 -4.23 -4.47 -8.81
C ASP A 134 -3.26 -3.94 -9.87
N VAL A 135 -3.78 -3.14 -10.81
CA VAL A 135 -2.97 -2.55 -11.88
C VAL A 135 -2.04 -1.50 -11.28
N LYS A 136 -0.73 -1.76 -11.27
CA LYS A 136 0.29 -0.86 -10.74
C LYS A 136 1.63 -1.07 -11.44
N PRO A 137 2.58 -0.13 -11.38
CA PRO A 137 3.87 -0.27 -12.08
C PRO A 137 4.69 -1.51 -11.67
N GLY A 138 4.49 -2.04 -10.46
CA GLY A 138 5.13 -3.28 -10.01
C GLY A 138 4.61 -4.55 -10.70
N ASN A 139 3.38 -4.53 -11.21
CA ASN A 139 2.75 -5.66 -11.92
C ASN A 139 2.88 -5.52 -13.45
N LEU A 140 3.76 -4.65 -13.92
CA LEU A 140 4.04 -4.43 -15.34
C LEU A 140 5.53 -4.63 -15.58
N MET A 141 5.91 -5.55 -16.47
CA MET A 141 7.31 -5.79 -16.82
C MET A 141 7.59 -5.44 -18.27
N LEU A 142 8.69 -4.72 -18.49
CA LEU A 142 9.28 -4.53 -19.81
C LEU A 142 10.20 -5.71 -20.09
N ALA A 143 9.81 -6.58 -21.01
CA ALA A 143 10.60 -7.73 -21.45
C ALA A 143 11.72 -7.27 -22.40
N GLY A 144 12.95 -7.70 -22.10
CA GLY A 144 14.15 -7.34 -22.85
C GLY A 144 15.40 -7.30 -21.97
N ASP A 145 16.56 -7.47 -22.58
CA ASP A 145 17.87 -7.56 -21.91
C ASP A 145 18.47 -6.20 -21.52
N GLY A 146 17.76 -5.10 -21.78
CA GLY A 146 18.29 -3.74 -21.58
C GLY A 146 19.49 -3.40 -22.48
N SER A 147 19.87 -4.27 -23.43
CA SER A 147 21.03 -4.12 -24.30
C SER A 147 20.68 -3.63 -25.71
N ALA A 148 19.40 -3.71 -26.11
CA ALA A 148 18.94 -3.17 -27.38
C ALA A 148 18.77 -1.64 -27.33
N ALA A 149 19.89 -0.92 -27.37
CA ALA A 149 19.96 0.40 -28.01
C ALA A 149 19.76 0.23 -29.54
N GLY A 150 18.58 -0.24 -29.95
CA GLY A 150 18.19 -0.45 -31.33
C GLY A 150 17.04 0.47 -31.70
N ALA A 151 17.31 1.43 -32.58
CA ALA A 151 16.41 2.41 -33.21
C ALA A 151 15.48 3.21 -32.27
N PRO A 152 15.34 4.54 -32.45
CA PRO A 152 14.36 5.32 -31.68
C PRO A 152 12.95 4.82 -32.00
N GLY A 153 12.28 4.18 -31.03
CA GLY A 153 10.86 3.82 -31.13
C GLY A 153 10.48 2.36 -30.85
N THR A 154 11.42 1.46 -30.53
CA THR A 154 11.10 0.05 -30.21
C THR A 154 11.82 -0.42 -28.93
N GLU A 155 11.45 0.14 -27.78
CA GLU A 155 11.93 -0.34 -26.47
C GLU A 155 10.93 -1.35 -25.88
N GLY A 156 11.17 -2.66 -26.07
CA GLY A 156 10.63 -3.77 -25.26
C GLY A 156 9.12 -4.08 -25.34
N THR A 157 8.75 -5.33 -25.09
CA THR A 157 7.35 -5.76 -24.96
C THR A 157 6.89 -5.59 -23.51
N VAL A 158 5.77 -4.91 -23.26
CA VAL A 158 5.18 -4.80 -21.93
C VAL A 158 4.32 -6.03 -21.64
N LYS A 159 4.61 -6.74 -20.55
CA LYS A 159 3.82 -7.84 -20.03
C LYS A 159 3.13 -7.44 -18.73
N VAL A 160 1.82 -7.63 -18.69
CA VAL A 160 1.00 -7.49 -17.48
C VAL A 160 1.13 -8.79 -16.68
N LEU A 161 1.48 -8.65 -15.41
CA LEU A 161 1.67 -9.75 -14.46
C LEU A 161 0.42 -9.92 -13.58
N ASP A 162 0.32 -11.06 -12.89
CA ASP A 162 -0.57 -11.22 -11.73
C ASP A 162 -2.08 -10.93 -11.97
N PHE A 163 -2.64 -11.46 -13.06
CA PHE A 163 -4.09 -11.44 -13.28
C PHE A 163 -4.84 -12.26 -12.24
N GLY A 164 -5.70 -11.59 -11.46
CA GLY A 164 -6.82 -12.24 -10.81
C GLY A 164 -6.50 -13.10 -9.59
N ILE A 165 -5.24 -13.46 -9.27
CA ILE A 165 -4.88 -14.09 -7.97
C ILE A 165 -5.20 -13.13 -6.77
N ALA A 166 -5.61 -11.90 -7.08
CA ALA A 166 -6.16 -10.89 -6.20
C ALA A 166 -7.63 -11.10 -5.76
N GLY A 167 -8.27 -12.24 -6.02
CA GLY A 167 -9.47 -12.65 -5.27
C GLY A 167 -9.24 -12.70 -3.75
N PHE A 168 -7.96 -12.79 -3.35
CA PHE A 168 -7.48 -12.55 -1.99
C PHE A 168 -7.37 -11.09 -1.62
N HIS A 169 -7.24 -10.12 -2.52
CA HIS A 169 -7.22 -8.70 -2.16
C HIS A 169 -8.61 -8.26 -1.69
N GLU A 170 -9.67 -8.70 -2.36
CA GLU A 170 -11.04 -8.45 -1.92
C GLU A 170 -11.36 -9.26 -0.66
N ALA A 171 -10.99 -10.55 -0.59
CA ALA A 171 -11.13 -11.32 0.64
C ALA A 171 -10.22 -10.84 1.77
N VAL A 172 -9.06 -10.23 1.55
CA VAL A 172 -8.19 -9.69 2.61
C VAL A 172 -8.68 -8.32 3.02
N VAL A 173 -9.14 -7.48 2.09
CA VAL A 173 -9.82 -6.21 2.39
C VAL A 173 -11.15 -6.47 3.12
N GLN A 174 -11.87 -7.57 2.81
CA GLN A 174 -13.12 -7.95 3.46
C GLN A 174 -12.95 -8.80 4.74
N SER A 175 -11.99 -9.74 4.79
CA SER A 175 -11.76 -10.64 5.95
C SER A 175 -10.79 -10.05 6.96
N ARG A 176 -9.78 -9.31 6.50
CA ARG A 176 -8.93 -8.44 7.32
C ARG A 176 -9.33 -7.00 7.03
N ARG A 177 -10.56 -6.70 7.48
CA ARG A 177 -11.01 -5.38 7.94
C ARG A 177 -9.84 -4.39 8.01
N LEU A 178 -10.01 -3.27 7.32
CA LEU A 178 -9.19 -2.05 7.28
C LEU A 178 -8.81 -1.47 8.68
N THR A 179 -9.01 -2.22 9.77
CA THR A 179 -9.07 -1.84 11.17
C THR A 179 -8.40 -2.92 12.04
N ARG A 180 -7.06 -3.02 12.02
CA ARG A 180 -6.34 -3.44 13.25
C ARG A 180 -4.89 -3.02 13.42
N THR A 181 -4.21 -2.44 12.43
CA THR A 181 -2.80 -2.02 12.64
C THR A 181 -2.27 -0.94 11.70
N GLY A 182 -3.13 -0.27 10.92
CA GLY A 182 -2.67 0.64 9.86
C GLY A 182 -1.90 -0.09 8.74
N ASP A 183 -2.05 -1.42 8.66
CA ASP A 183 -1.50 -2.24 7.58
C ASP A 183 -2.43 -2.10 6.37
N LEU A 184 -2.15 -1.12 5.51
CA LEU A 184 -2.73 -1.12 4.18
C LEU A 184 -1.93 -2.11 3.34
N ILE A 185 -2.54 -3.24 2.97
CA ILE A 185 -1.98 -4.16 1.99
C ILE A 185 -2.26 -3.55 0.61
N GLY A 186 -1.21 -3.12 -0.07
CA GLY A 186 -1.25 -2.47 -1.39
C GLY A 186 -0.70 -1.04 -1.39
N THR A 187 -0.15 -0.61 -2.53
CA THR A 187 0.32 0.77 -2.71
C THR A 187 -0.89 1.67 -3.00
N PRO A 188 -1.31 2.57 -2.08
CA PRO A 188 -2.54 3.36 -2.22
C PRO A 188 -2.53 4.28 -3.45
N LEU A 189 -1.35 4.56 -4.01
CA LEU A 189 -1.09 5.50 -5.10
C LEU A 189 -1.83 5.18 -6.41
N TYR A 190 -2.28 3.94 -6.59
CA TYR A 190 -2.87 3.46 -7.84
C TYR A 190 -4.30 2.90 -7.65
N MET A 191 -4.87 2.98 -6.43
CA MET A 191 -6.20 2.43 -6.16
C MET A 191 -7.31 3.29 -6.77
N SER A 192 -8.35 2.64 -7.31
CA SER A 192 -9.53 3.34 -7.81
C SER A 192 -10.48 3.76 -6.68
N PRO A 193 -11.31 4.80 -6.86
CA PRO A 193 -12.25 5.28 -5.84
C PRO A 193 -13.18 4.18 -5.32
N GLU A 194 -13.68 3.33 -6.21
CA GLU A 194 -14.53 2.19 -5.88
C GLU A 194 -13.78 1.12 -5.06
N GLN A 195 -12.49 0.86 -5.34
CA GLN A 195 -11.66 0.00 -4.49
C GLN A 195 -11.48 0.57 -3.09
N VAL A 196 -11.22 1.88 -2.98
CA VAL A 196 -11.10 2.55 -1.68
C VAL A 196 -12.41 2.46 -0.88
N GLN A 197 -13.55 2.52 -1.57
CA GLN A 197 -14.89 2.36 -0.98
C GLN A 197 -15.31 0.90 -0.78
N CYS A 198 -14.44 -0.07 -1.09
CA CYS A 198 -14.75 -1.50 -1.05
C CYS A 198 -15.98 -1.89 -1.90
N ARG A 199 -16.26 -1.12 -2.96
CA ARG A 199 -17.24 -1.50 -3.99
C ARG A 199 -16.57 -2.46 -4.98
N PRO A 200 -17.34 -3.38 -5.61
CA PRO A 200 -16.77 -4.28 -6.61
C PRO A 200 -16.05 -3.49 -7.70
N ALA A 201 -14.74 -3.66 -7.80
CA ALA A 201 -13.94 -3.04 -8.85
C ALA A 201 -14.09 -3.86 -10.12
N ASP A 202 -14.63 -3.22 -11.15
CA ASP A 202 -14.84 -3.78 -12.48
C ASP A 202 -13.79 -3.25 -13.47
N VAL A 203 -14.06 -3.41 -14.77
CA VAL A 203 -13.20 -2.90 -15.85
C VAL A 203 -12.82 -1.43 -15.66
N ALA A 204 -13.74 -0.59 -15.17
CA ALA A 204 -13.48 0.83 -15.00
C ALA A 204 -12.45 1.10 -13.89
N GLY A 205 -12.32 0.22 -12.90
CA GLY A 205 -11.30 0.29 -11.85
C GLY A 205 -9.89 0.08 -12.39
N ASP A 206 -9.71 -0.95 -13.24
CA ASP A 206 -8.43 -1.17 -13.92
C ASP A 206 -8.04 0.03 -14.79
N LEU A 207 -9.02 0.66 -15.45
CA LEU A 207 -8.80 1.85 -16.28
C LEU A 207 -8.42 3.08 -15.44
N TYR A 208 -8.99 3.25 -14.25
CA TYR A 208 -8.59 4.31 -13.34
C TYR A 208 -7.13 4.12 -12.90
N SER A 209 -6.78 2.92 -12.46
CA SER A 209 -5.41 2.57 -12.08
C SER A 209 -4.44 2.78 -13.24
N LEU A 210 -4.81 2.40 -14.47
CA LEU A 210 -4.04 2.74 -15.66
C LEU A 210 -3.87 4.27 -15.84
N GLY A 211 -4.92 5.06 -15.60
CA GLY A 211 -4.86 6.52 -15.62
C GLY A 211 -3.83 7.08 -14.64
N THR A 212 -3.73 6.51 -13.43
CA THR A 212 -2.73 6.92 -12.43
C THR A 212 -1.30 6.61 -12.89
N ILE A 213 -1.10 5.46 -13.57
CA ILE A 213 0.19 5.08 -14.16
C ILE A 213 0.55 6.00 -15.32
N LEU A 214 -0.36 6.25 -16.27
CA LEU A 214 -0.13 7.17 -17.39
C LEU A 214 0.21 8.58 -16.92
N TYR A 215 -0.47 9.06 -15.88
CA TYR A 215 -0.15 10.33 -15.22
C TYR A 215 1.29 10.34 -14.67
N GLN A 216 1.70 9.27 -13.98
CA GLN A 216 3.06 9.15 -13.47
C GLN A 216 4.10 9.07 -14.58
N MET A 217 3.83 8.31 -15.65
CA MET A 217 4.73 8.26 -16.81
C MET A 217 4.89 9.64 -17.45
N LEU A 218 3.83 10.45 -17.50
CA LEU A 218 3.88 11.81 -18.05
C LEU A 218 4.69 12.77 -17.18
N THR A 219 4.46 12.76 -15.87
CA THR A 219 4.91 13.81 -14.95
C THR A 219 6.07 13.40 -14.04
N GLY A 220 6.47 12.13 -14.11
CA GLY A 220 7.45 11.49 -13.24
C GLY A 220 6.93 11.18 -11.84
N ARG A 221 5.68 11.51 -11.52
CA ARG A 221 5.11 11.37 -10.16
C ARG A 221 3.62 10.99 -10.20
N PRO A 222 3.10 10.15 -9.29
CA PRO A 222 1.68 9.80 -9.31
C PRO A 222 0.77 11.01 -9.02
N PRO A 223 -0.51 10.96 -9.43
CA PRO A 223 -1.42 12.11 -9.35
C PRO A 223 -1.70 12.57 -7.92
N PHE A 224 -1.64 11.65 -6.96
CA PHE A 224 -1.84 11.92 -5.54
C PHE A 224 -0.70 11.32 -4.74
N GLN A 225 -0.13 12.12 -3.84
CA GLN A 225 0.95 11.73 -2.95
C GLN A 225 0.75 12.41 -1.61
N ALA A 226 0.93 11.62 -0.55
CA ALA A 226 0.96 12.10 0.81
C ALA A 226 1.87 11.17 1.62
N SER A 227 2.37 11.67 2.74
CA SER A 227 3.19 10.90 3.69
C SER A 227 2.41 9.78 4.38
N GLU A 228 1.07 9.86 4.39
CA GLU A 228 0.19 8.88 5.01
C GLU A 228 -0.69 8.18 3.96
N PRO A 229 -0.72 6.83 3.94
CA PRO A 229 -1.53 6.06 2.99
C PRO A 229 -3.02 6.47 2.96
N LEU A 230 -3.63 6.71 4.12
CA LEU A 230 -5.03 7.11 4.23
C LEU A 230 -5.32 8.47 3.58
N ALA A 231 -4.35 9.39 3.59
CA ALA A 231 -4.49 10.68 2.92
C ALA A 231 -4.53 10.50 1.40
N VAL A 232 -3.66 9.63 0.85
CA VAL A 232 -3.68 9.25 -0.57
C VAL A 232 -5.02 8.62 -0.95
N LEU A 233 -5.56 7.72 -0.12
CA LEU A 233 -6.90 7.14 -0.34
C LEU A 233 -7.99 8.20 -0.38
N ARG A 234 -7.98 9.18 0.53
CA ARG A 234 -8.93 10.30 0.53
C ARG A 234 -8.80 11.16 -0.74
N MET A 235 -7.57 11.39 -1.21
CA MET A 235 -7.33 12.13 -2.45
C MET A 235 -7.92 11.38 -3.66
N HIS A 236 -7.76 10.05 -3.71
CA HIS A 236 -8.41 9.24 -4.73
C HIS A 236 -9.92 9.38 -4.71
N LEU A 237 -10.57 9.52 -3.56
CA LEU A 237 -12.01 9.74 -3.46
C LEU A 237 -12.46 11.14 -3.86
N MET A 238 -11.76 12.18 -3.39
CA MET A 238 -12.33 13.54 -3.35
C MET A 238 -11.57 14.57 -4.17
N GLU A 239 -10.26 14.39 -4.36
CA GLU A 239 -9.40 15.44 -4.92
C GLU A 239 -9.27 15.32 -6.43
N ARG A 240 -9.32 16.44 -7.15
CA ARG A 240 -9.03 16.45 -8.58
C ARG A 240 -7.50 16.41 -8.78
N PRO A 241 -6.98 15.56 -9.68
CA PRO A 241 -5.55 15.52 -9.92
C PRO A 241 -5.07 16.88 -10.47
N ARG A 242 -3.84 17.27 -10.10
CA ARG A 242 -3.22 18.46 -10.67
C ARG A 242 -3.10 18.31 -12.19
N PRO A 243 -3.43 19.31 -13.01
CA PRO A 243 -3.31 19.20 -14.47
C PRO A 243 -1.86 18.84 -14.89
N PRO A 244 -1.65 17.78 -15.71
CA PRO A 244 -0.31 17.33 -16.11
C PRO A 244 0.54 18.43 -16.77
N GLU A 245 -0.08 19.34 -17.51
CA GLU A 245 0.55 20.46 -18.20
C GLU A 245 1.20 21.47 -17.26
N GLU A 246 0.77 21.54 -16.00
CA GLU A 246 1.43 22.39 -15.00
C GLU A 246 2.76 21.80 -14.51
N LEU A 247 2.99 20.50 -14.78
CA LEU A 247 4.18 19.77 -14.35
C LEU A 247 5.13 19.50 -15.52
N ARG A 248 4.62 19.46 -16.75
CA ARG A 248 5.42 19.22 -17.95
C ARG A 248 4.79 19.87 -19.17
N ASP A 249 5.59 20.67 -19.86
CA ASP A 249 5.23 21.27 -21.14
C ASP A 249 5.24 20.25 -22.29
N GLY A 250 4.51 20.56 -23.36
CA GLY A 250 4.53 19.77 -24.60
C GLY A 250 3.73 18.46 -24.54
N ILE A 251 2.88 18.27 -23.53
CA ILE A 251 1.93 17.14 -23.51
C ILE A 251 0.83 17.39 -24.56
N PRO A 252 0.62 16.48 -25.53
CA PRO A 252 -0.46 16.63 -26.51
C PRO A 252 -1.84 16.72 -25.84
N ALA A 253 -2.67 17.66 -26.30
CA ALA A 253 -3.98 17.94 -25.71
C ALA A 253 -4.87 16.69 -25.59
N GLY A 254 -4.86 15.83 -26.61
CA GLY A 254 -5.61 14.57 -26.61
C GLY A 254 -5.14 13.58 -25.55
N LEU A 255 -3.83 13.48 -25.31
CA LEU A 255 -3.24 12.61 -24.29
C LEU A 255 -3.56 13.12 -22.88
N ARG A 256 -3.45 14.43 -22.66
CA ARG A 256 -3.87 15.06 -21.40
C ARG A 256 -5.34 14.78 -21.09
N ALA A 257 -6.22 15.02 -22.06
CA ALA A 257 -7.65 14.82 -21.88
C ALA A 257 -7.98 13.36 -21.53
N LEU A 258 -7.36 12.41 -22.22
CA LEU A 258 -7.52 10.99 -21.94
C LEU A 258 -7.08 10.61 -20.52
N VAL A 259 -5.93 11.10 -20.05
CA VAL A 259 -5.45 10.78 -18.70
C VAL A 259 -6.37 11.35 -17.63
N LEU A 260 -6.87 12.58 -17.81
CA LEU A 260 -7.82 13.18 -16.86
C LEU A 260 -9.18 12.49 -16.88
N GLU A 261 -9.64 12.01 -18.04
CA GLU A 261 -10.87 11.22 -18.18
C GLU A 261 -10.77 9.85 -17.49
N LEU A 262 -9.64 9.16 -17.60
CA LEU A 262 -9.37 7.93 -16.85
C LEU A 262 -9.38 8.14 -15.33
N LEU A 263 -8.94 9.32 -14.87
CA LEU A 263 -8.91 9.71 -13.46
C LEU A 263 -10.24 10.29 -12.95
N ALA A 264 -11.32 10.21 -13.74
CA ALA A 264 -12.66 10.60 -13.29
C ALA A 264 -13.09 9.75 -12.08
N LYS A 265 -13.71 10.41 -11.10
CA LYS A 265 -14.11 9.74 -9.85
C LYS A 265 -15.26 8.76 -10.07
N SER A 266 -16.23 9.14 -10.90
CA SER A 266 -17.33 8.29 -11.33
C SER A 266 -16.86 7.32 -12.44
N PRO A 267 -17.01 6.00 -12.27
CA PRO A 267 -16.65 5.00 -13.28
C PRO A 267 -17.28 5.24 -14.66
N GLU A 268 -18.51 5.76 -14.70
CA GLU A 268 -19.31 5.97 -15.92
C GLU A 268 -18.79 7.13 -16.78
N GLN A 269 -17.92 7.98 -16.21
CA GLN A 269 -17.27 9.09 -16.92
C GLN A 269 -15.93 8.68 -17.54
N ARG A 270 -15.48 7.45 -17.30
CA ARG A 270 -14.23 6.91 -17.85
C ARG A 270 -14.50 6.27 -19.22
N PRO A 271 -13.46 6.07 -20.05
CA PRO A 271 -13.61 5.35 -21.32
C PRO A 271 -14.21 3.95 -21.11
N GLY A 272 -15.10 3.53 -22.00
CA GLY A 272 -15.85 2.27 -21.81
C GLY A 272 -15.05 0.97 -21.98
N SER A 273 -13.81 1.03 -22.49
CA SER A 273 -12.96 -0.16 -22.62
C SER A 273 -11.47 0.18 -22.72
N ALA A 274 -10.61 -0.77 -22.34
CA ALA A 274 -9.16 -0.67 -22.56
C ALA A 274 -8.79 -0.56 -24.06
N GLY A 275 -9.58 -1.18 -24.96
CA GLY A 275 -9.39 -1.04 -26.41
C GLY A 275 -9.57 0.40 -26.88
N THR A 276 -10.60 1.11 -26.39
CA THR A 276 -10.82 2.53 -26.70
C THR A 276 -9.66 3.40 -26.22
N VAL A 277 -9.11 3.10 -25.04
CA VAL A 277 -7.94 3.82 -24.49
C VAL A 277 -6.71 3.59 -25.37
N ARG A 278 -6.43 2.34 -25.75
CA ARG A 278 -5.34 1.97 -26.65
C ARG A 278 -5.38 2.78 -27.95
N ASP A 279 -6.52 2.82 -28.61
CA ASP A 279 -6.67 3.46 -29.92
C ASP A 279 -6.45 4.98 -29.82
N ARG A 280 -6.90 5.59 -28.71
CA ARG A 280 -6.67 7.02 -28.41
C ARG A 280 -5.21 7.31 -28.09
N LEU A 281 -4.50 6.43 -27.39
CA LEU A 281 -3.07 6.56 -27.12
C LEU A 281 -2.25 6.53 -28.42
N LEU A 282 -2.53 5.56 -29.29
CA LEU A 282 -1.86 5.45 -30.59
C LEU A 282 -2.14 6.67 -31.49
N SER A 283 -3.39 7.15 -31.50
CA SER A 283 -3.75 8.36 -32.25
C SER A 283 -3.02 9.62 -31.74
N ALA A 284 -2.84 9.76 -30.43
CA ALA A 284 -2.11 10.87 -29.84
C ALA A 284 -0.60 10.85 -30.18
N ALA A 285 -0.01 9.66 -30.30
CA ALA A 285 1.39 9.50 -30.75
C ALA A 285 1.57 9.81 -32.25
N GLY A 286 0.62 9.40 -33.09
CA GLY A 286 0.62 9.71 -34.53
C GLY A 286 0.53 11.22 -34.80
N ALA A 287 -0.32 11.93 -34.05
CA ALA A 287 -0.45 13.39 -34.16
C ALA A 287 0.81 14.14 -33.69
N ALA A 288 1.53 13.64 -32.68
CA ALA A 288 2.80 14.21 -32.22
C ALA A 288 3.95 14.01 -33.22
N SER A 289 3.88 12.95 -34.03
CA SER A 289 4.89 12.61 -35.04
C SER A 289 4.67 13.32 -36.38
N GLY A 290 3.43 13.77 -36.67
CA GLY A 290 3.06 14.49 -37.90
C GLY A 290 3.23 16.01 -37.85
N GLY A 291 3.77 16.57 -36.76
CA GLY A 291 3.86 18.01 -36.52
C GLY A 291 5.25 18.64 -36.62
N ALA A 292 6.28 17.89 -37.02
CA ALA A 292 7.66 18.39 -37.06
C ALA A 292 8.18 18.54 -38.51
N SER A 293 8.00 19.72 -39.09
CA SER A 293 8.96 20.23 -40.08
C SER A 293 10.22 20.69 -39.33
N PRO A 294 11.43 20.37 -39.80
CA PRO A 294 12.66 20.82 -39.14
C PRO A 294 12.90 22.30 -39.45
N PRO A 295 13.23 23.16 -38.48
CA PRO A 295 13.99 24.35 -38.79
C PRO A 295 15.48 24.01 -38.81
N ASP A 296 16.10 24.56 -39.85
CA ASP A 296 17.49 24.49 -40.23
C ASP A 296 18.49 24.73 -39.09
N ALA A 297 19.66 24.11 -39.27
CA ALA A 297 20.87 24.47 -38.57
C ALA A 297 21.30 25.90 -38.96
N THR A 298 21.34 26.83 -38.00
CA THR A 298 22.34 27.91 -38.03
C THR A 298 22.47 28.64 -36.69
N THR A 299 23.74 28.84 -36.30
CA THR A 299 24.30 29.91 -35.46
C THR A 299 23.91 30.02 -33.97
N VAL A 300 24.90 29.63 -33.16
CA VAL A 300 25.13 30.09 -31.78
C VAL A 300 25.30 31.62 -31.75
N PRO A 301 24.67 32.34 -30.80
CA PRO A 301 25.21 33.62 -30.31
C PRO A 301 25.81 33.47 -28.91
N ALA A 302 26.97 34.11 -28.75
CA ALA A 302 27.80 34.11 -27.56
C ALA A 302 27.13 34.80 -26.35
N ARG A 303 27.37 34.25 -25.16
CA ARG A 303 26.97 34.82 -23.85
C ARG A 303 28.05 35.81 -23.37
N PRO A 304 27.73 37.01 -22.85
CA PRO A 304 28.73 37.92 -22.33
C PRO A 304 29.25 37.50 -20.95
N ALA A 305 30.45 37.97 -20.64
CA ALA A 305 31.29 37.63 -19.49
C ALA A 305 30.67 37.91 -18.10
N PRO A 306 31.06 37.16 -17.06
CA PRO A 306 30.62 37.45 -15.69
C PRO A 306 31.42 38.62 -15.10
N THR A 307 30.72 39.62 -14.58
CA THR A 307 31.28 40.66 -13.71
C THR A 307 31.63 40.08 -12.34
N ARG A 308 32.92 40.20 -12.01
CA ARG A 308 33.56 39.92 -10.72
C ARG A 308 32.83 40.65 -9.58
N ARG A 309 32.18 39.90 -8.67
CA ARG A 309 31.88 40.36 -7.31
C ARG A 309 32.85 39.71 -6.32
N LEU A 310 33.27 40.55 -5.38
CA LEU A 310 34.27 40.28 -4.36
C LEU A 310 33.83 39.13 -3.45
N THR A 311 34.80 38.27 -3.18
CA THR A 311 34.76 37.14 -2.27
C THR A 311 34.72 37.60 -0.82
N GLU A 312 33.74 37.12 -0.07
CA GLU A 312 33.87 36.85 1.37
C GLU A 312 33.60 35.36 1.61
N PRO A 313 34.29 34.71 2.57
CA PRO A 313 34.30 33.26 2.68
C PRO A 313 33.05 32.76 3.39
N VAL A 314 32.14 32.12 2.65
CA VAL A 314 31.08 31.30 3.24
C VAL A 314 31.64 29.89 3.47
N PRO A 315 31.48 29.28 4.66
CA PRO A 315 31.97 27.94 4.94
C PRO A 315 31.31 26.91 4.00
N ALA A 316 32.09 25.92 3.59
CA ALA A 316 31.75 24.88 2.59
C ALA A 316 30.29 24.39 2.66
N SER A 317 29.45 24.88 1.74
CA SER A 317 28.13 24.30 1.51
C SER A 317 28.25 23.06 0.62
N LEU A 318 27.66 21.97 1.10
CA LEU A 318 27.85 20.59 0.67
C LEU A 318 27.44 20.34 -0.80
N ALA A 319 28.26 19.59 -1.53
CA ALA A 319 28.06 19.31 -2.96
C ALA A 319 26.70 18.64 -3.27
N PRO A 320 25.97 19.08 -4.34
CA PRO A 320 24.70 18.49 -4.79
C PRO A 320 24.71 16.97 -5.05
N GLY A 321 25.89 16.35 -5.14
CA GLY A 321 26.05 14.89 -5.26
C GLY A 321 25.73 14.15 -3.95
N ARG A 322 26.17 14.69 -2.79
CA ARG A 322 25.97 14.02 -1.48
C ARG A 322 24.50 13.96 -1.09
N ARG A 323 23.71 15.01 -1.41
CA ARG A 323 22.26 15.03 -1.20
C ARG A 323 21.52 13.99 -2.05
N ARG A 324 21.89 13.85 -3.34
CA ARG A 324 21.30 12.84 -4.23
C ARG A 324 21.60 11.42 -3.75
N GLU A 325 22.81 11.18 -3.26
CA GLU A 325 23.19 9.88 -2.70
C GLU A 325 22.41 9.52 -1.44
N LEU A 326 22.18 10.47 -0.53
CA LEU A 326 21.37 10.24 0.68
C LEU A 326 19.91 9.90 0.34
N ILE A 327 19.32 10.58 -0.63
CA ILE A 327 17.96 10.28 -1.11
C ILE A 327 17.91 8.88 -1.71
N ARG A 328 18.87 8.52 -2.57
CA ARG A 328 18.96 7.18 -3.16
C ARG A 328 19.04 6.08 -2.09
N ARG A 329 19.82 6.30 -1.03
CA ARG A 329 19.94 5.36 0.10
C ARG A 329 18.65 5.27 0.92
N LEU A 330 17.94 6.39 1.12
CA LEU A 330 16.61 6.38 1.75
C LEU A 330 15.64 5.51 0.94
N ASP A 331 15.64 5.64 -0.38
CA ASP A 331 14.77 4.86 -1.27
C ASP A 331 15.12 3.36 -1.26
N ASP A 332 16.42 3.01 -1.21
CA ASP A 332 16.86 1.61 -1.09
C ASP A 332 16.39 0.98 0.23
N ILE A 333 16.42 1.74 1.32
CA ILE A 333 15.93 1.32 2.64
C ILE A 333 14.41 1.11 2.61
N GLU A 334 13.68 2.01 1.96
CA GLU A 334 12.23 1.87 1.77
C GLU A 334 11.88 0.62 0.98
N ALA A 335 12.59 0.34 -0.11
CA ALA A 335 12.39 -0.88 -0.89
C ALA A 335 12.59 -2.15 -0.03
N ARG A 336 13.63 -2.18 0.81
CA ARG A 336 13.84 -3.30 1.75
C ARG A 336 12.72 -3.44 2.76
N ALA A 337 12.20 -2.32 3.26
CA ALA A 337 11.06 -2.34 4.17
C ALA A 337 9.79 -2.90 3.49
N GLU A 338 9.55 -2.54 2.23
CA GLU A 338 8.45 -3.05 1.40
C GLU A 338 8.60 -4.56 1.11
N GLU A 339 9.83 -5.03 0.93
CA GLU A 339 10.16 -6.46 0.78
C GLU A 339 9.99 -7.26 2.09
N GLY A 340 9.69 -6.60 3.20
CA GLY A 340 9.44 -7.20 4.51
C GLY A 340 10.65 -7.26 5.43
N TYR A 341 11.81 -6.73 5.02
CA TYR A 341 13.03 -6.68 5.84
C TYR A 341 13.02 -5.51 6.83
N LEU A 342 11.96 -5.42 7.65
CA LEU A 342 11.66 -4.26 8.50
C LEU A 342 12.77 -3.94 9.52
N ALA A 343 13.32 -4.96 10.18
CA ALA A 343 14.40 -4.78 11.17
C ALA A 343 15.70 -4.31 10.51
N THR A 344 16.03 -4.87 9.35
CA THR A 344 17.22 -4.48 8.57
C THR A 344 17.08 -3.06 8.05
N ALA A 345 15.93 -2.71 7.48
CA ALA A 345 15.63 -1.36 7.02
C ALA A 345 15.69 -0.34 8.17
N ALA A 346 15.17 -0.68 9.36
CA ALA A 346 15.31 0.16 10.55
C ALA A 346 16.79 0.39 10.90
N GLN A 347 17.62 -0.66 10.93
CA GLN A 347 19.04 -0.54 11.26
C GLN A 347 19.85 0.27 10.23
N GLU A 348 19.55 0.11 8.95
CA GLU A 348 20.15 0.92 7.88
C GLU A 348 19.73 2.38 7.98
N LEU A 349 18.44 2.63 8.26
CA LEU A 349 17.92 3.99 8.45
C LEU A 349 18.57 4.66 9.65
N ARG A 350 18.72 3.95 10.77
CA ARG A 350 19.44 4.42 11.96
C ARG A 350 20.83 4.91 11.62
N SER A 351 21.55 4.18 10.78
CA SER A 351 22.91 4.52 10.36
C SER A 351 22.90 5.78 9.48
N LEU A 352 21.90 5.92 8.62
CA LEU A 352 21.74 7.07 7.71
C LEU A 352 21.29 8.36 8.43
N LEU A 353 20.60 8.25 9.57
CA LEU A 353 20.10 9.40 10.32
C LEU A 353 21.20 10.38 10.74
N HIS A 354 22.39 9.87 11.09
CA HIS A 354 23.52 10.74 11.44
C HIS A 354 23.96 11.58 10.23
N GLU A 355 24.11 10.95 9.07
CA GLU A 355 24.49 11.64 7.84
C GLU A 355 23.41 12.62 7.36
N LEU A 356 22.13 12.30 7.55
CA LEU A 356 21.02 13.21 7.27
C LEU A 356 21.05 14.43 8.19
N ALA A 357 21.29 14.23 9.48
CA ALA A 357 21.41 15.33 10.44
C ALA A 357 22.62 16.22 10.15
N GLU A 358 23.76 15.65 9.71
CA GLU A 358 24.92 16.43 9.26
C GLU A 358 24.63 17.26 8.00
N VAL A 359 23.96 16.66 7.01
CA VAL A 359 23.80 17.28 5.68
C VAL A 359 22.64 18.26 5.62
N TYR A 360 21.52 17.91 6.24
CA TYR A 360 20.28 18.69 6.20
C TYR A 360 20.02 19.45 7.50
N GLY A 361 20.57 18.99 8.61
CA GLY A 361 20.22 19.43 9.96
C GLY A 361 19.26 18.45 10.66
N PRO A 362 19.29 18.39 12.01
CA PRO A 362 18.49 17.43 12.79
C PRO A 362 16.96 17.67 12.69
N GLU A 363 16.56 18.90 12.37
CA GLU A 363 15.16 19.35 12.28
C GLU A 363 14.68 19.55 10.84
N HIS A 364 15.53 19.25 9.86
CA HIS A 364 15.13 19.39 8.48
C HIS A 364 14.02 18.37 8.14
N PRO A 365 13.05 18.72 7.28
CA PRO A 365 11.93 17.85 6.95
C PRO A 365 12.31 16.42 6.55
N GLU A 366 13.34 16.25 5.72
CA GLU A 366 13.82 14.92 5.32
C GLU A 366 14.41 14.12 6.50
N THR A 367 15.13 14.77 7.41
CA THR A 367 15.65 14.13 8.63
C THR A 367 14.50 13.73 9.55
N LEU A 368 13.49 14.59 9.73
CA LEU A 368 12.32 14.29 10.57
C LEU A 368 11.46 13.17 10.00
N LYS A 369 11.24 13.14 8.68
CA LYS A 369 10.57 12.02 7.98
C LYS A 369 11.33 10.71 8.18
N ALA A 370 12.65 10.72 7.99
CA ALA A 370 13.49 9.55 8.21
C ALA A 370 13.46 9.07 9.66
N ARG A 371 13.48 9.98 10.66
CA ARG A 371 13.35 9.64 12.09
C ARG A 371 12.00 8.99 12.38
N ARG A 372 10.91 9.56 11.83
CA ARG A 372 9.56 8.99 11.97
C ARG A 372 9.49 7.59 11.39
N ARG A 373 10.06 7.40 10.20
CA ARG A 373 10.08 6.11 9.53
C ARG A 373 10.92 5.08 10.28
N HIS A 374 12.08 5.46 10.81
CA HIS A 374 12.90 4.59 11.65
C HIS A 374 12.14 4.09 12.87
N ALA A 375 11.45 4.98 13.58
CA ALA A 375 10.60 4.62 14.72
C ALA A 375 9.47 3.67 14.32
N TYR A 376 8.79 3.95 13.20
CA TYR A 376 7.73 3.09 12.67
C TYR A 376 8.23 1.68 12.32
N LEU A 377 9.33 1.58 11.56
CA LEU A 377 9.92 0.30 11.14
C LEU A 377 10.41 -0.51 12.34
N SER A 378 11.00 0.13 13.35
CA SER A 378 11.41 -0.52 14.59
C SER A 378 10.23 -1.18 15.31
N GLY A 379 9.09 -0.47 15.40
CA GLY A 379 7.90 -0.98 16.06
C GLY A 379 7.23 -2.12 15.28
N LYS A 380 7.23 -2.03 13.95
CA LYS A 380 6.71 -3.11 13.07
C LYS A 380 7.64 -4.32 13.02
N GLY A 381 8.96 -4.10 13.10
CA GLY A 381 9.99 -5.13 13.17
C GLY A 381 10.07 -5.89 14.50
N GLY A 382 9.15 -5.64 15.44
CA GLY A 382 9.05 -6.39 16.70
C GLY A 382 9.61 -5.69 17.93
N TYR A 383 10.02 -4.42 17.83
CA TYR A 383 10.61 -3.66 18.94
C TYR A 383 9.72 -2.48 19.38
N PRO A 384 8.52 -2.71 19.94
CA PRO A 384 7.58 -1.65 20.29
C PRO A 384 8.09 -0.71 21.39
N ALA A 385 8.82 -1.24 22.39
CA ALA A 385 9.38 -0.43 23.47
C ALA A 385 10.33 0.64 22.95
N HIS A 386 11.25 0.23 22.07
CA HIS A 386 12.23 1.10 21.42
C HIS A 386 11.56 2.08 20.45
N ALA A 387 10.57 1.63 19.68
CA ALA A 387 9.82 2.51 18.79
C ALA A 387 9.14 3.66 19.55
N ALA A 388 8.56 3.38 20.71
CA ALA A 388 7.95 4.40 21.55
C ALA A 388 8.99 5.37 22.13
N GLU A 389 10.20 4.93 22.49
CA GLU A 389 11.30 5.84 22.87
C GLU A 389 11.64 6.79 21.70
N LEU A 390 11.84 6.25 20.50
CA LEU A 390 12.16 7.02 19.29
C LEU A 390 11.07 8.04 18.94
N PHE A 391 9.79 7.65 19.04
CA PHE A 391 8.69 8.60 18.86
C PHE A 391 8.63 9.63 19.98
N GLY A 392 8.92 9.25 21.22
CA GLY A 392 8.97 10.17 22.37
C GLY A 392 10.03 11.25 22.20
N GLU A 393 11.19 10.92 21.63
CA GLU A 393 12.23 11.89 21.28
C GLU A 393 11.85 12.74 20.06
N LEU A 394 11.12 12.19 19.09
CA LEU A 394 10.76 12.88 17.85
C LEU A 394 9.61 13.88 18.02
N VAL A 395 8.62 13.58 18.87
CA VAL A 395 7.42 14.41 19.02
C VAL A 395 7.73 15.87 19.40
N PRO A 396 8.60 16.16 20.38
CA PRO A 396 8.95 17.55 20.72
C PRO A 396 9.56 18.33 19.55
N ASP A 397 10.38 17.68 18.72
CA ASP A 397 10.96 18.29 17.53
C ASP A 397 9.88 18.58 16.47
N LEU A 398 8.95 17.65 16.25
CA LEU A 398 7.83 17.85 15.33
C LEU A 398 6.88 18.96 15.83
N GLU A 399 6.62 19.04 17.13
CA GLU A 399 5.81 20.10 17.72
C GLU A 399 6.45 21.47 17.53
N ARG A 400 7.78 21.57 17.65
CA ARG A 400 8.52 22.82 17.46
C ARG A 400 8.62 23.25 16.00
N VAL A 401 8.81 22.31 15.07
CA VAL A 401 9.01 22.60 13.63
C VAL A 401 7.68 22.80 12.91
N TYR A 402 6.70 21.94 13.16
CA TYR A 402 5.44 21.93 12.42
C TYR A 402 4.23 22.37 13.24
N GLY A 403 4.34 22.38 14.56
CA GLY A 403 3.22 22.64 15.45
C GLY A 403 2.54 21.35 15.92
N ARG A 404 1.84 21.48 17.05
CA ARG A 404 1.19 20.37 17.76
C ARG A 404 0.09 19.67 16.97
N GLN A 405 -0.67 20.43 16.17
CA GLN A 405 -1.81 19.94 15.39
C GLN A 405 -1.44 19.56 13.96
N HIS A 406 -0.15 19.65 13.59
CA HIS A 406 0.28 19.26 12.26
C HIS A 406 0.11 17.74 12.05
N PRO A 407 -0.30 17.28 10.84
CA PRO A 407 -0.55 15.86 10.58
C PRO A 407 0.60 14.92 10.92
N GLU A 408 1.86 15.31 10.67
CA GLU A 408 3.03 14.51 11.03
C GLU A 408 3.19 14.37 12.55
N THR A 409 2.94 15.45 13.28
CA THR A 409 3.00 15.48 14.75
C THR A 409 1.90 14.63 15.38
N LEU A 410 0.67 14.75 14.88
CA LEU A 410 -0.47 13.93 15.31
C LEU A 410 -0.22 12.44 15.06
N THR A 411 0.39 12.12 13.92
CA THR A 411 0.72 10.75 13.56
C THR A 411 1.82 10.17 14.45
N ALA A 412 2.90 10.93 14.71
CA ALA A 412 3.96 10.50 15.62
C ALA A 412 3.43 10.26 17.04
N ARG A 413 2.56 11.16 17.55
CA ARG A 413 1.90 11.00 18.86
C ARG A 413 0.99 9.76 18.91
N TYR A 414 0.27 9.46 17.83
CA TYR A 414 -0.54 8.25 17.72
C TYR A 414 0.31 6.97 17.81
N TYR A 415 1.40 6.91 17.04
CA TYR A 415 2.29 5.75 17.05
C TYR A 415 3.13 5.63 18.32
N LEU A 416 3.45 6.73 18.99
CA LEU A 416 4.01 6.74 20.34
C LEU A 416 3.11 5.95 21.29
N ALA A 417 1.85 6.37 21.41
CA ALA A 417 0.89 5.72 22.31
C ALA A 417 0.67 4.25 21.96
N THR A 418 0.47 3.95 20.67
CA THR A 418 0.24 2.57 20.19
C THR A 418 1.42 1.65 20.52
N ASN A 419 2.65 2.10 20.31
CA ASN A 419 3.84 1.29 20.61
C ASN A 419 4.12 1.19 22.11
N ALA A 420 3.82 2.24 22.90
CA ALA A 420 3.87 2.17 24.36
C ALA A 420 2.91 1.10 24.89
N GLY A 421 1.67 1.05 24.40
CA GLY A 421 0.69 0.02 24.77
C GLY A 421 1.14 -1.39 24.37
N ARG A 422 1.66 -1.56 23.14
CA ARG A 422 2.24 -2.85 22.69
C ARG A 422 3.46 -3.30 23.52
N ALA A 423 4.16 -2.38 24.15
CA ALA A 423 5.27 -2.65 25.06
C ALA A 423 4.81 -2.92 26.51
N GLY A 424 3.50 -2.97 26.77
CA GLY A 424 2.93 -3.13 28.11
C GLY A 424 2.92 -1.85 28.96
N ARG A 425 3.33 -0.70 28.41
CA ARG A 425 3.33 0.60 29.10
C ARG A 425 1.97 1.30 28.99
N HIS A 426 0.92 0.62 29.44
CA HIS A 426 -0.47 1.06 29.25
C HIS A 426 -0.79 2.41 29.91
N ALA A 427 -0.22 2.71 31.08
CA ALA A 427 -0.43 4.01 31.73
C ALA A 427 0.14 5.18 30.90
N GLU A 428 1.29 4.98 30.26
CA GLU A 428 1.90 5.95 29.34
C GLU A 428 1.04 6.11 28.08
N ALA A 429 0.66 4.99 27.46
CA ALA A 429 -0.17 4.96 26.25
C ALA A 429 -1.51 5.68 26.46
N ALA A 430 -2.18 5.41 27.58
CA ALA A 430 -3.43 6.07 27.96
C ALA A 430 -3.25 7.58 28.15
N ARG A 431 -2.16 8.03 28.76
CA ARG A 431 -1.86 9.46 28.90
C ARG A 431 -1.71 10.12 27.53
N VAL A 432 -0.89 9.54 26.64
CA VAL A 432 -0.64 10.10 25.31
C VAL A 432 -1.90 10.10 24.44
N HIS A 433 -2.69 9.01 24.44
CA HIS A 433 -3.96 8.95 23.72
C HIS A 433 -4.96 9.99 24.23
N ARG A 434 -5.07 10.18 25.55
CA ARG A 434 -5.94 11.20 26.15
C ARG A 434 -5.57 12.61 25.73
N GLU A 435 -4.27 12.93 25.71
CA GLU A 435 -3.77 14.23 25.28
C GLU A 435 -3.92 14.46 23.76
N LEU A 436 -3.92 13.38 22.97
CA LEU A 436 -4.04 13.42 21.51
C LEU A 436 -5.48 13.58 21.03
N LEU A 437 -6.46 13.03 21.75
CA LEU A 437 -7.86 12.99 21.31
C LEU A 437 -8.46 14.36 20.97
N PRO A 438 -8.31 15.43 21.80
CA PRO A 438 -8.89 16.73 21.46
C PRO A 438 -8.32 17.30 20.15
N ASP A 439 -7.03 17.10 19.91
CA ASP A 439 -6.36 17.56 18.69
C ASP A 439 -6.84 16.77 17.46
N LEU A 440 -7.05 15.45 17.58
CA LEU A 440 -7.62 14.64 16.50
C LEU A 440 -9.08 14.98 16.20
N VAL A 441 -9.88 15.25 17.24
CA VAL A 441 -11.28 15.70 17.08
C VAL A 441 -11.34 17.05 16.39
N ALA A 442 -10.48 17.99 16.77
CA ALA A 442 -10.40 19.29 16.11
C ALA A 442 -9.98 19.17 14.63
N ALA A 443 -9.05 18.27 14.32
CA ALA A 443 -8.52 18.11 12.96
C ALA A 443 -9.44 17.31 12.02
N HIS A 444 -10.20 16.35 12.53
CA HIS A 444 -10.92 15.37 11.71
C HIS A 444 -12.40 15.22 12.03
N GLY A 445 -12.88 15.83 13.11
CA GLY A 445 -14.24 15.63 13.63
C GLY A 445 -14.37 14.40 14.53
N PRO A 446 -15.40 14.36 15.39
CA PRO A 446 -15.56 13.31 16.40
C PRO A 446 -15.84 11.91 15.81
N ASP A 447 -16.44 11.86 14.62
CA ASP A 447 -16.83 10.62 13.93
C ASP A 447 -15.73 10.06 13.02
N ALA A 448 -14.59 10.73 12.92
CA ALA A 448 -13.49 10.23 12.11
C ALA A 448 -12.99 8.88 12.65
N GLY A 449 -12.78 7.89 11.77
CA GLY A 449 -12.31 6.56 12.18
C GLY A 449 -11.04 6.58 13.02
N ARG A 450 -10.12 7.53 12.78
CA ARG A 450 -8.91 7.70 13.61
C ARG A 450 -9.23 8.17 15.03
N VAL A 451 -10.25 9.01 15.23
CA VAL A 451 -10.72 9.43 16.55
C VAL A 451 -11.37 8.24 17.26
N LEU A 452 -12.30 7.54 16.60
CA LEU A 452 -13.00 6.38 17.16
C LEU A 452 -12.03 5.27 17.57
N LEU A 453 -11.03 4.96 16.73
CA LEU A 453 -9.99 3.99 17.06
C LEU A 453 -9.11 4.44 18.23
N THR A 454 -8.78 5.73 18.30
CA THR A 454 -8.00 6.30 19.41
C THR A 454 -8.80 6.24 20.73
N ARG A 455 -10.12 6.47 20.70
CA ARG A 455 -11.01 6.30 21.86
C ARG A 455 -11.04 4.84 22.32
N LEU A 456 -11.10 3.88 21.38
CA LEU A 456 -11.06 2.46 21.68
C LEU A 456 -9.72 2.04 22.33
N HIS A 457 -8.60 2.46 21.75
CA HIS A 457 -7.26 2.18 22.31
C HIS A 457 -7.09 2.81 23.70
N LEU A 458 -7.55 4.04 23.89
CA LEU A 458 -7.53 4.69 25.20
C LEU A 458 -8.32 3.88 26.24
N ALA A 459 -9.53 3.44 25.91
CA ALA A 459 -10.33 2.63 26.84
C ALA A 459 -9.65 1.28 27.14
N PHE A 460 -9.04 0.66 26.12
CA PHE A 460 -8.25 -0.56 26.27
C PHE A 460 -7.08 -0.34 27.24
N ASP A 461 -6.22 0.66 27.02
CA ASP A 461 -5.05 0.95 27.85
C ASP A 461 -5.43 1.33 29.30
N ILE A 462 -6.55 2.03 29.48
CA ILE A 462 -7.08 2.31 30.83
C ILE A 462 -7.47 1.00 31.53
N GLY A 463 -8.15 0.09 30.83
CA GLY A 463 -8.52 -1.22 31.36
C GLY A 463 -7.30 -2.07 31.71
N GLU A 464 -6.30 -2.14 30.83
CA GLU A 464 -5.07 -2.90 31.07
C GLU A 464 -4.19 -2.28 32.16
N SER A 465 -4.33 -0.98 32.43
CA SER A 465 -3.70 -0.32 33.58
C SER A 465 -4.40 -0.60 34.92
N GLY A 466 -5.52 -1.33 34.90
CA GLY A 466 -6.27 -1.78 36.09
C GLY A 466 -7.53 -0.97 36.43
N ASP A 467 -7.81 0.14 35.73
CA ASP A 467 -9.02 0.94 35.96
C ASP A 467 -10.19 0.45 35.08
N HIS A 468 -10.64 -0.78 35.36
CA HIS A 468 -11.67 -1.46 34.57
C HIS A 468 -13.01 -0.70 34.56
N ARG A 469 -13.40 -0.07 35.67
CA ARG A 469 -14.66 0.69 35.76
C ARG A 469 -14.66 1.88 34.81
N ARG A 470 -13.56 2.64 34.77
CA ARG A 470 -13.43 3.75 33.83
C ARG A 470 -13.41 3.27 32.38
N ALA A 471 -12.72 2.16 32.10
CA ALA A 471 -12.71 1.57 30.77
C ALA A 471 -14.12 1.17 30.30
N VAL A 472 -14.94 0.58 31.17
CA VAL A 472 -16.35 0.26 30.89
C VAL A 472 -17.14 1.51 30.55
N ALA A 473 -17.09 2.56 31.39
CA ALA A 473 -17.82 3.81 31.13
C ALA A 473 -17.45 4.43 29.77
N MET A 474 -16.16 4.43 29.42
CA MET A 474 -15.70 4.91 28.12
C MET A 474 -16.21 4.07 26.94
N LEU A 475 -16.30 2.75 27.12
CA LEU A 475 -16.80 1.84 26.08
C LEU A 475 -18.33 1.90 25.95
N GLU A 476 -19.06 2.17 27.03
CA GLU A 476 -20.51 2.41 27.00
C GLU A 476 -20.85 3.65 26.17
N GLU A 477 -20.05 4.71 26.27
CA GLU A 477 -20.19 5.90 25.42
C GLU A 477 -19.74 5.64 23.96
N LEU A 478 -18.68 4.85 23.77
CA LEU A 478 -18.07 4.66 22.45
C LEU A 478 -18.83 3.66 21.56
N VAL A 479 -19.41 2.60 22.12
CA VAL A 479 -20.08 1.55 21.31
C VAL A 479 -21.20 2.14 20.43
N PRO A 480 -22.14 2.97 20.93
CA PRO A 480 -23.18 3.56 20.09
C PRO A 480 -22.63 4.42 18.95
N ASP A 481 -21.53 5.14 19.18
CA ASP A 481 -20.86 5.92 18.13
C ASP A 481 -20.25 5.02 17.05
N LEU A 482 -19.60 3.93 17.45
CA LEU A 482 -19.04 2.95 16.52
C LEU A 482 -20.14 2.27 15.68
N GLU A 483 -21.24 1.87 16.31
CA GLU A 483 -22.37 1.22 15.64
C GLU A 483 -23.07 2.18 14.67
N ARG A 484 -23.22 3.46 15.04
CA ARG A 484 -23.78 4.50 14.18
C ARG A 484 -22.91 4.80 12.96
N VAL A 485 -21.60 4.86 13.13
CA VAL A 485 -20.66 5.30 12.08
C VAL A 485 -20.20 4.15 11.18
N LEU A 486 -19.88 3.00 11.76
CA LEU A 486 -19.30 1.85 11.05
C LEU A 486 -20.30 0.71 10.83
N GLY A 487 -21.42 0.72 11.55
CA GLY A 487 -22.40 -0.35 11.57
C GLY A 487 -22.18 -1.32 12.74
N PRO A 488 -23.25 -1.97 13.24
CA PRO A 488 -23.18 -2.87 14.39
C PRO A 488 -22.37 -4.14 14.16
N ASP A 489 -22.22 -4.55 12.89
CA ASP A 489 -21.48 -5.74 12.49
C ASP A 489 -20.00 -5.45 12.21
N ASP A 490 -19.55 -4.19 12.36
CA ASP A 490 -18.15 -3.81 12.16
C ASP A 490 -17.24 -4.32 13.28
N SER A 491 -16.04 -4.71 12.88
CA SER A 491 -14.82 -4.23 13.53
C SER A 491 -14.53 -4.36 14.99
N THR A 492 -13.68 -3.41 15.35
CA THR A 492 -14.06 -2.18 16.04
C THR A 492 -15.33 -2.23 16.88
N ALA A 493 -16.54 -2.20 16.32
CA ALA A 493 -17.75 -2.20 17.15
C ALA A 493 -17.86 -3.50 17.99
N LEU A 494 -17.70 -4.66 17.36
CA LEU A 494 -17.65 -5.96 18.05
C LEU A 494 -16.46 -6.05 19.02
N THR A 495 -15.30 -5.49 18.65
CA THR A 495 -14.11 -5.46 19.53
C THR A 495 -14.35 -4.58 20.77
N ALA A 496 -15.01 -3.43 20.62
CA ALA A 496 -15.36 -2.55 21.71
C ALA A 496 -16.38 -3.22 22.65
N ARG A 497 -17.38 -3.91 22.10
CA ARG A 497 -18.33 -4.72 22.88
C ARG A 497 -17.64 -5.86 23.63
N HIS A 498 -16.66 -6.53 23.00
CA HIS A 498 -15.83 -7.54 23.67
C HIS A 498 -15.07 -6.96 24.87
N TYR A 499 -14.36 -5.84 24.69
CA TYR A 499 -13.63 -5.19 25.77
C TYR A 499 -14.57 -4.70 26.87
N ARG A 500 -15.75 -4.17 26.51
CA ARG A 500 -16.76 -3.75 27.49
C ARG A 500 -17.16 -4.93 28.36
N ALA A 501 -17.52 -6.06 27.74
CA ALA A 501 -17.92 -7.28 28.46
C ALA A 501 -16.79 -7.83 29.35
N ALA A 502 -15.55 -7.87 28.84
CA ALA A 502 -14.39 -8.29 29.61
C ALA A 502 -14.18 -7.40 30.85
N TYR A 503 -14.13 -6.08 30.66
CA TYR A 503 -13.87 -5.13 31.74
C TYR A 503 -15.04 -5.00 32.72
N THR A 504 -16.29 -5.23 32.30
CA THR A 504 -17.44 -5.36 33.23
C THR A 504 -17.18 -6.51 34.22
N GLY A 505 -16.70 -7.65 33.72
CA GLY A 505 -16.36 -8.79 34.56
C GLY A 505 -15.21 -8.49 35.53
N TYR A 506 -14.12 -7.91 35.02
CA TYR A 506 -12.97 -7.52 35.84
C TYR A 506 -13.27 -6.38 36.83
N ALA A 507 -14.27 -5.54 36.55
CA ALA A 507 -14.74 -4.51 37.47
C ALA A 507 -15.58 -5.06 38.65
N GLY A 508 -15.84 -6.37 38.66
CA GLY A 508 -16.55 -7.08 39.73
C GLY A 508 -17.98 -7.52 39.36
N ASP A 509 -18.38 -7.48 38.09
CA ASP A 509 -19.69 -7.95 37.63
C ASP A 509 -19.58 -9.12 36.61
N PRO A 510 -19.21 -10.33 37.06
CA PRO A 510 -19.09 -11.49 36.19
C PRO A 510 -20.43 -11.91 35.55
N ALA A 511 -21.55 -11.69 36.26
CA ALA A 511 -22.88 -11.97 35.73
C ALA A 511 -23.26 -11.01 34.58
N GLY A 512 -22.93 -9.72 34.71
CA GLY A 512 -23.07 -8.74 33.64
C GLY A 512 -22.19 -9.05 32.44
N ALA A 513 -20.94 -9.43 32.67
CA ALA A 513 -20.03 -9.89 31.61
C ALA A 513 -20.63 -11.08 30.84
N ALA A 514 -21.14 -12.10 31.54
CA ALA A 514 -21.77 -13.26 30.93
C ALA A 514 -22.99 -12.88 30.06
N ARG A 515 -23.85 -11.97 30.52
CA ARG A 515 -24.98 -11.46 29.71
C ARG A 515 -24.49 -10.77 28.43
N GLN A 516 -23.51 -9.88 28.54
CA GLN A 516 -22.96 -9.18 27.37
C GLN A 516 -22.25 -10.13 26.39
N TYR A 517 -21.52 -11.12 26.88
CA TYR A 517 -20.90 -12.15 26.04
C TYR A 517 -21.93 -13.06 25.35
N HIS A 518 -23.09 -13.30 25.97
CA HIS A 518 -24.17 -14.06 25.35
C HIS A 518 -24.76 -13.32 24.14
N GLU A 519 -25.06 -12.03 24.29
CA GLU A 519 -25.50 -11.16 23.19
C GLU A 519 -24.45 -11.09 22.07
N LEU A 520 -23.18 -10.88 22.45
CA LEU A 520 -22.07 -10.82 21.51
C LEU A 520 -21.89 -12.14 20.75
N LEU A 521 -22.07 -13.29 21.41
CA LEU A 521 -22.01 -14.60 20.76
C LEU A 521 -23.11 -14.75 19.71
N ALA A 522 -24.34 -14.30 19.99
CA ALA A 522 -25.43 -14.36 19.03
C ALA A 522 -25.08 -13.58 17.75
N ASP A 523 -24.51 -12.39 17.89
CA ASP A 523 -24.03 -11.59 16.76
C ASP A 523 -22.89 -12.29 16.00
N HIS A 524 -21.88 -12.81 16.69
CA HIS A 524 -20.79 -13.52 16.03
C HIS A 524 -21.25 -14.79 15.29
N VAL A 525 -22.22 -15.54 15.84
CA VAL A 525 -22.81 -16.71 15.17
C VAL A 525 -23.61 -16.28 13.95
N ARG A 526 -24.38 -15.19 14.03
CA ARG A 526 -25.13 -14.64 12.88
C ARG A 526 -24.20 -14.19 11.76
N ILE A 527 -23.09 -13.52 12.08
CA ILE A 527 -22.17 -12.92 11.10
C ILE A 527 -21.23 -13.97 10.49
N HIS A 528 -20.64 -14.84 11.31
CA HIS A 528 -19.57 -15.75 10.87
C HIS A 528 -19.97 -17.23 10.85
N GLY A 529 -21.12 -17.59 11.42
CA GLY A 529 -21.53 -18.97 11.62
C GLY A 529 -21.06 -19.55 12.96
N ALA A 530 -21.73 -20.62 13.39
CA ALA A 530 -21.52 -21.24 14.71
C ALA A 530 -20.17 -21.95 14.86
N ALA A 531 -19.63 -22.51 13.77
CA ALA A 531 -18.38 -23.25 13.72
C ALA A 531 -17.14 -22.36 13.56
N HIS A 532 -17.32 -21.05 13.30
CA HIS A 532 -16.20 -20.15 13.04
C HIS A 532 -15.34 -19.91 14.29
N ALA A 533 -14.03 -19.75 14.08
CA ALA A 533 -13.04 -19.59 15.16
C ALA A 533 -13.34 -18.40 16.10
N GLN A 534 -13.86 -17.29 15.57
CA GLN A 534 -14.23 -16.13 16.39
C GLN A 534 -15.43 -16.44 17.29
N SER A 535 -16.46 -17.12 16.76
CA SER A 535 -17.61 -17.56 17.54
C SER A 535 -17.20 -18.53 18.65
N ALA A 536 -16.23 -19.41 18.37
CA ALA A 536 -15.65 -20.31 19.38
C ALA A 536 -14.91 -19.54 20.49
N LYS A 537 -14.11 -18.52 20.17
CA LYS A 537 -13.43 -17.67 21.16
C LYS A 537 -14.41 -16.94 22.08
N ILE A 538 -15.46 -16.35 21.50
CA ILE A 538 -16.50 -15.66 22.30
C ILE A 538 -17.27 -16.65 23.17
N ARG A 539 -17.58 -17.86 22.67
CA ARG A 539 -18.21 -18.93 23.46
C ARG A 539 -17.35 -19.37 24.64
N ALA A 540 -16.04 -19.51 24.45
CA ALA A 540 -15.12 -19.83 25.53
C ALA A 540 -15.11 -18.75 26.61
N ARG A 541 -15.09 -17.46 26.21
CA ARG A 541 -15.20 -16.33 27.14
C ARG A 541 -16.54 -16.31 27.88
N LEU A 542 -17.64 -16.59 27.18
CA LEU A 542 -18.96 -16.70 27.81
C LEU A 542 -18.97 -17.78 28.90
N SER A 543 -18.45 -18.97 28.61
CA SER A 543 -18.35 -20.07 29.59
C SER A 543 -17.51 -19.66 30.80
N GLU A 544 -16.35 -19.04 30.57
CA GLU A 544 -15.46 -18.55 31.63
C GLU A 544 -16.18 -17.59 32.58
N TRP A 545 -16.92 -16.62 32.05
CA TRP A 545 -17.65 -15.65 32.88
C TRP A 545 -18.89 -16.23 33.54
N GLN A 546 -19.57 -17.19 32.91
CA GLN A 546 -20.65 -17.94 33.55
C GLN A 546 -20.17 -18.72 34.75
N ASP A 547 -18.99 -19.35 34.66
CA ASP A 547 -18.44 -20.12 35.77
C ASP A 547 -17.95 -19.21 36.91
N ARG A 548 -17.43 -18.02 36.60
CA ARG A 548 -17.09 -17.00 37.61
C ARG A 548 -18.31 -16.32 38.25
N ALA A 549 -19.49 -16.43 37.65
CA ALA A 549 -20.73 -15.84 38.14
C ALA A 549 -21.54 -16.80 39.04
N ARG A 550 -21.18 -18.09 39.06
CA ARG A 550 -21.70 -19.09 40.00
C ARG A 550 -20.92 -19.02 41.31
#